data_AF-A0A0D3JE45-F1
#
_entry.id   AF-A0A0D3JE45-F1
#
_cell.length_a   1.000
_cell.length_b   1.000
_cell.length_c   1.000
_cell.angle_alpha   90.00
_cell.angle_beta   90.00
_cell.angle_gamma   90.00
#
_symmetry.space_group_name_H-M   'P 1'
#
loop_
_entity.id
_entity.type
_entity.pdbx_description
1 polymer ?
#
loop_
_entity_poly.entity_id
_entity_poly.type
_entity_poly.pdbx_seq_one_letter_code
_entity_poly.pdbx_strand_id
1 'polypeptide(L)'
;MGSSRRDPTARRPTSVCDPYENNGKPLSQEQCAKLLPSVSDSWALVDDGTAIMREIEVADFVQGSRLVSTLAAVAFNNNHYPVLTLERRLSERRRWQELVVVRCQTTVLGGLSYQDFTLAMLMDVELGRSRDREW
;
A
#
# COMPACT_ATOMS: atom_id res chain seq x y z
N MET A 1 -6.64 30.38 7.69
CA MET A 1 -7.32 29.07 7.79
C MET A 1 -6.26 27.98 7.77
N GLY A 2 -6.01 27.35 8.92
CA GLY A 2 -4.98 26.32 9.03
C GLY A 2 -5.42 25.04 8.33
N SER A 3 -4.64 24.60 7.34
CA SER A 3 -4.79 23.27 6.74
C SER A 3 -4.57 22.23 7.83
N SER A 4 -5.65 21.58 8.27
CA SER A 4 -5.59 20.42 9.15
C SER A 4 -4.93 19.27 8.37
N ARG A 5 -3.60 19.24 8.35
CA ARG A 5 -2.81 18.09 7.91
C ARG A 5 -3.25 16.91 8.79
N ARG A 6 -4.06 16.01 8.23
CA ARG A 6 -4.43 14.76 8.90
C ARG A 6 -3.14 14.00 9.14
N ASP A 7 -2.80 13.77 10.40
CA ASP A 7 -1.66 12.93 10.76
C ASP A 7 -1.89 11.53 10.18
N PRO A 8 -1.10 11.10 9.17
CA PRO A 8 -1.30 9.81 8.53
C PRO A 8 -0.96 8.65 9.47
N THR A 9 -0.29 8.92 10.61
CA THR A 9 0.02 7.95 11.66
C THR A 9 -1.04 7.87 12.75
N ALA A 10 -2.07 8.74 12.74
CA ALA A 10 -3.14 8.74 13.74
C ALA A 10 -3.95 7.43 13.78
N ARG A 11 -3.82 6.59 12.75
CA ARG A 11 -4.48 5.28 12.64
C ARG A 11 -3.54 4.10 12.85
N ARG A 12 -2.30 4.34 13.30
CA ARG A 12 -1.31 3.27 13.47
C ARG A 12 -1.79 2.24 14.49
N PRO A 13 -1.92 0.95 14.12
CA PRO A 13 -2.22 -0.11 15.08
C PRO A 13 -1.13 -0.19 16.15
N THR A 14 -1.51 -0.28 17.43
CA THR A 14 -0.60 -0.31 18.59
C THR A 14 -0.22 -1.72 19.05
N SER A 15 -0.75 -2.76 18.42
CA SER A 15 -0.47 -4.16 18.77
C SER A 15 0.78 -4.66 18.05
N VAL A 16 1.67 -5.33 18.79
CA VAL A 16 2.80 -6.09 18.23
C VAL A 16 2.22 -7.30 17.49
N CYS A 17 2.38 -7.34 16.17
CA CYS A 17 1.78 -8.38 15.33
C CYS A 17 2.45 -9.74 15.48
N ASP A 18 1.64 -10.78 15.65
CA ASP A 18 2.04 -12.19 15.59
C ASP A 18 2.03 -12.64 14.11
N PRO A 19 3.09 -13.30 13.58
CA PRO A 19 3.09 -13.84 12.22
C PRO A 19 1.96 -14.85 11.92
N TYR A 20 1.29 -15.41 12.94
CA TYR A 20 0.15 -16.32 12.80
C TYR A 20 -1.20 -15.69 13.13
N GLU A 21 -1.28 -14.36 13.11
CA GLU A 21 -2.53 -13.64 13.28
C GLU A 21 -3.70 -14.29 12.53
N ASN A 22 -4.86 -14.34 13.19
CA ASN A 22 -6.05 -15.03 12.73
C ASN A 22 -5.90 -16.57 12.63
N ASN A 23 -5.13 -17.19 13.53
CA ASN A 23 -4.92 -18.64 13.61
C ASN A 23 -4.33 -19.23 12.31
N GLY A 24 -3.41 -18.49 11.67
CA GLY A 24 -2.80 -18.90 10.40
C GLY A 24 -3.76 -18.95 9.21
N LYS A 25 -4.90 -18.25 9.28
CA LYS A 25 -5.85 -18.13 8.17
C LYS A 25 -5.82 -16.71 7.61
N PRO A 26 -6.02 -16.53 6.29
CA PRO A 26 -6.23 -15.21 5.73
C PRO A 26 -7.46 -14.55 6.36
N LEU A 27 -7.47 -13.23 6.37
CA LEU A 27 -8.60 -12.43 6.81
C LEU A 27 -9.84 -12.74 5.97
N SER A 28 -11.00 -12.78 6.63
CA SER A 28 -12.29 -12.89 5.95
C SER A 28 -12.61 -11.58 5.21
N GLN A 29 -13.50 -11.66 4.23
CA GLN A 29 -13.98 -10.49 3.50
C GLN A 29 -14.56 -9.40 4.44
N GLU A 30 -15.25 -9.82 5.50
CA GLU A 30 -15.79 -8.89 6.50
C GLU A 30 -14.68 -8.20 7.30
N GLN A 31 -13.62 -8.92 7.67
CA GLN A 31 -12.44 -8.34 8.33
C GLN A 31 -11.73 -7.35 7.39
N CYS A 32 -11.50 -7.73 6.14
CA CYS A 32 -10.92 -6.84 5.13
C CYS A 32 -11.74 -5.56 4.95
N ALA A 33 -13.07 -5.67 4.86
CA ALA A 33 -13.97 -4.53 4.73
C ALA A 33 -13.90 -3.58 5.94
N LYS A 34 -13.69 -4.10 7.15
CA LYS A 34 -13.50 -3.29 8.37
C LYS A 34 -12.13 -2.60 8.41
N LEU A 35 -11.11 -3.19 7.81
CA LEU A 35 -9.75 -2.64 7.79
C LEU A 35 -9.51 -1.67 6.63
N LEU A 36 -10.20 -1.82 5.51
CA LEU A 36 -10.01 -0.97 4.33
C LEU A 36 -10.09 0.54 4.64
N PRO A 37 -11.00 1.03 5.52
CA PRO A 37 -11.02 2.44 5.91
C PRO A 37 -9.79 2.93 6.68
N SER A 38 -8.88 2.05 7.12
CA SER A 38 -7.63 2.42 7.82
C SER A 38 -6.54 2.92 6.87
N VAL A 39 -6.61 2.57 5.58
CA VAL A 39 -5.69 3.02 4.53
C VAL A 39 -6.34 4.12 3.67
N SER A 40 -5.57 4.74 2.79
CA SER A 40 -6.06 5.72 1.81
C SER A 40 -7.13 5.14 0.89
N ASP A 41 -8.11 5.95 0.49
CA ASP A 41 -9.15 5.60 -0.49
C ASP A 41 -8.59 5.22 -1.89
N SER A 42 -7.28 5.41 -2.11
CA SER A 42 -6.57 4.95 -3.32
C SER A 42 -6.24 3.45 -3.31
N TRP A 43 -6.44 2.76 -2.19
CA TRP A 43 -6.32 1.30 -2.11
C TRP A 43 -7.66 0.64 -2.42
N ALA A 44 -7.60 -0.45 -3.18
CA ALA A 44 -8.77 -1.27 -3.50
C ALA A 44 -8.52 -2.73 -3.15
N LEU A 45 -9.57 -3.44 -2.73
CA LEU A 45 -9.56 -4.90 -2.69
C LEU A 45 -9.57 -5.43 -4.13
N VAL A 46 -8.68 -6.38 -4.42
CA VAL A 46 -8.56 -7.06 -5.72
C VAL A 46 -8.51 -8.57 -5.53
N ASP A 47 -8.51 -9.32 -6.63
CA ASP A 47 -8.41 -10.79 -6.65
C ASP A 47 -9.44 -11.44 -5.71
N ASP A 48 -10.71 -11.06 -5.86
CA ASP A 48 -11.84 -11.50 -5.04
C ASP A 48 -11.64 -11.27 -3.52
N GLY A 49 -10.91 -10.21 -3.17
CA GLY A 49 -10.66 -9.81 -1.78
C GLY A 49 -9.47 -10.51 -1.13
N THR A 50 -8.62 -11.19 -1.93
CA THR A 50 -7.41 -11.86 -1.43
C THR A 50 -6.16 -10.97 -1.45
N ALA A 51 -6.25 -9.78 -2.02
CA ALA A 51 -5.18 -8.78 -2.00
C ALA A 51 -5.74 -7.35 -1.95
N ILE A 52 -4.88 -6.40 -1.58
CA ILE A 52 -5.14 -4.97 -1.76
C ILE A 52 -4.12 -4.40 -2.74
N MET A 53 -4.58 -3.48 -3.59
CA MET A 53 -3.76 -2.87 -4.62
C MET A 53 -3.93 -1.35 -4.62
N ARG A 54 -2.84 -0.65 -4.91
CA ARG A 54 -2.83 0.78 -5.19
C ARG A 54 -1.98 1.06 -6.42
N GLU A 55 -2.52 1.86 -7.33
CA GLU A 55 -1.78 2.40 -8.47
C GLU A 55 -1.38 3.86 -8.16
N ILE A 56 -0.15 4.21 -8.51
CA ILE A 56 0.44 5.52 -8.24
C ILE A 56 1.03 6.05 -9.53
N GLU A 57 0.40 7.07 -10.12
CA GLU A 57 0.95 7.77 -11.28
C GLU A 57 2.20 8.56 -10.87
N VAL A 58 3.24 8.41 -11.67
CA VAL A 58 4.53 9.10 -11.51
C VAL A 58 4.85 9.86 -12.80
N ALA A 59 5.69 10.89 -12.69
CA ALA A 59 5.99 11.73 -13.84
C ALA A 59 6.78 11.01 -14.95
N ASP A 60 7.66 10.08 -14.56
CA ASP A 60 8.48 9.29 -15.46
C ASP A 60 9.04 8.03 -14.75
N PHE A 61 9.71 7.16 -15.51
CA PHE A 61 10.33 5.93 -14.99
C PHE A 61 11.43 6.16 -13.96
N VAL A 62 12.15 7.29 -14.01
CA VAL A 62 13.23 7.59 -13.07
C VAL A 62 12.64 7.99 -11.71
N GLN A 63 11.59 8.81 -11.71
CA GLN A 63 10.84 9.10 -10.49
C GLN A 63 10.12 7.85 -9.96
N GLY A 64 9.58 7.03 -10.85
CA GLY A 64 9.00 5.73 -10.51
C GLY A 64 10.00 4.81 -9.81
N SER A 65 11.24 4.70 -10.31
CA SER A 65 12.25 3.84 -9.71
C SER A 65 12.68 4.30 -8.32
N ARG A 66 12.83 5.62 -8.11
CA ARG A 66 13.09 6.20 -6.78
C ARG A 66 11.95 5.90 -5.80
N LEU A 67 10.71 5.99 -6.27
CA LEU A 67 9.56 5.63 -5.46
C LEU A 67 9.57 4.15 -5.11
N VAL A 68 9.83 3.26 -6.07
CA VAL A 68 9.95 1.81 -5.84
C VAL A 68 11.02 1.52 -4.78
N SER A 69 12.21 2.13 -4.86
CA SER A 69 13.26 1.97 -3.85
C SER A 69 12.82 2.43 -2.46
N THR A 70 12.07 3.52 -2.39
CA THR A 70 11.52 4.05 -1.12
C THR A 70 10.51 3.06 -0.51
N LEU A 71 9.57 2.56 -1.30
CA LEU A 71 8.56 1.59 -0.84
C LEU A 71 9.21 0.23 -0.48
N ALA A 72 10.25 -0.18 -1.20
CA ALA A 72 11.03 -1.36 -0.88
C ALA A 72 11.73 -1.23 0.49
N ALA A 73 12.23 -0.04 0.84
CA ALA A 73 12.79 0.21 2.16
C ALA A 73 11.72 0.14 3.27
N VAL A 74 10.50 0.63 3.02
CA VAL A 74 9.37 0.47 3.95
C VAL A 74 9.05 -1.02 4.15
N ALA A 75 8.97 -1.79 3.07
CA ALA A 75 8.73 -3.24 3.11
C ALA A 75 9.82 -3.98 3.93
N PHE A 76 11.09 -3.71 3.62
CA PHE A 76 12.24 -4.31 4.32
C PHE A 76 12.23 -4.02 5.83
N ASN A 77 12.00 -2.77 6.22
CA ASN A 77 11.97 -2.38 7.63
C ASN A 77 10.81 -2.99 8.42
N ASN A 78 9.77 -3.46 7.74
CA ASN A 78 8.61 -4.11 8.35
C ASN A 78 8.59 -5.63 8.13
N ASN A 79 9.64 -6.18 7.50
CA ASN A 79 9.75 -7.59 7.16
C ASN A 79 8.49 -8.17 6.46
N HIS A 80 7.85 -7.35 5.62
CA HIS A 80 6.66 -7.74 4.86
C HIS A 80 6.78 -7.20 3.44
N TYR A 81 6.72 -8.08 2.44
CA TYR A 81 7.18 -7.80 1.09
C TYR A 81 6.02 -7.84 0.10
N PRO A 82 5.53 -6.69 -0.40
CA PRO A 82 4.49 -6.65 -1.41
C PRO A 82 5.10 -6.87 -2.80
N VAL A 83 4.23 -7.11 -3.78
CA VAL A 83 4.63 -7.02 -5.18
C VAL A 83 4.68 -5.55 -5.57
N LEU A 84 5.84 -5.11 -6.05
CA LEU A 84 6.07 -3.77 -6.58
C LEU A 84 6.34 -3.86 -8.07
N THR A 85 5.56 -3.13 -8.87
CA THR A 85 5.73 -3.06 -10.32
C THR A 85 5.92 -1.60 -10.73
N LEU A 86 6.90 -1.36 -11.61
CA LEU A 86 7.04 -0.09 -12.33
C LEU A 86 6.77 -0.38 -13.80
N GLU A 87 5.72 0.22 -14.33
CA GLU A 87 5.26 -0.04 -15.69
C GLU A 87 4.75 1.21 -16.39
N ARG A 88 4.61 1.11 -17.71
CA ARG A 88 3.91 2.10 -18.52
C ARG A 88 2.66 1.46 -19.11
N ARG A 89 1.51 2.09 -18.88
CA ARG A 89 0.20 1.60 -19.33
C ARG A 89 -0.51 2.67 -20.15
N LEU A 90 -1.32 2.26 -21.14
CA LEU A 90 -2.19 3.17 -21.86
C LEU A 90 -3.47 3.40 -21.04
N SER A 91 -3.72 4.65 -20.66
CA SER A 91 -4.95 5.02 -19.94
C SER A 91 -6.20 4.97 -20.83
N GLU A 92 -7.38 4.97 -20.21
CA GLU A 92 -8.68 5.02 -20.89
C GLU A 92 -8.80 6.21 -21.86
N ARG A 93 -8.11 7.31 -21.56
CA ARG A 93 -8.06 8.51 -22.41
C ARG A 93 -6.99 8.45 -23.50
N ARG A 94 -6.46 7.25 -23.79
CA ARG A 94 -5.40 6.98 -24.79
C ARG A 94 -4.12 7.78 -24.55
N ARG A 95 -3.81 8.09 -23.30
CA ARG A 95 -2.55 8.72 -22.88
C ARG A 95 -1.67 7.70 -22.18
N TRP A 96 -0.38 7.65 -22.54
CA TRP A 96 0.62 6.87 -21.83
C TRP A 96 0.84 7.42 -20.42
N GLN A 97 0.89 6.54 -19.44
CA GLN A 97 1.16 6.88 -18.04
C GLN A 97 2.15 5.89 -17.44
N GLU A 98 3.10 6.43 -16.69
CA GLU A 98 4.02 5.69 -15.84
C GLU A 98 3.39 5.48 -14.48
N LEU A 99 3.42 4.23 -14.02
CA LEU A 99 2.73 3.78 -12.83
C LEU A 99 3.68 2.97 -11.95
N VAL A 100 3.64 3.25 -10.65
CA VAL A 100 4.07 2.29 -9.64
C VAL A 100 2.82 1.60 -9.11
N VAL A 101 2.76 0.29 -9.25
CA VAL A 101 1.68 -0.55 -8.73
C VAL A 101 2.19 -1.28 -7.50
N VAL A 102 1.45 -1.15 -6.41
CA VAL A 102 1.72 -1.85 -5.15
C VAL A 102 0.60 -2.83 -4.91
N ARG A 103 0.95 -4.11 -4.74
CA ARG A 103 -0.01 -5.16 -4.40
C ARG A 103 0.44 -5.89 -3.14
N CYS A 104 -0.35 -5.80 -2.07
CA CYS A 104 -0.11 -6.48 -0.80
C CYS A 104 -0.96 -7.75 -0.70
N GLN A 105 -0.30 -8.85 -0.37
CA GLN A 105 -0.90 -10.12 0.00
C GLN A 105 0.14 -10.93 0.79
N THR A 106 -0.33 -11.70 1.75
CA THR A 106 0.51 -12.67 2.44
C THR A 106 0.51 -13.99 1.67
N THR A 107 1.55 -14.23 0.86
CA THR A 107 1.63 -15.37 -0.08
C THR A 107 1.40 -16.72 0.60
N VAL A 108 1.99 -16.95 1.78
CA VAL A 108 1.87 -18.23 2.50
C VAL A 108 0.45 -18.50 3.01
N LEU A 109 -0.38 -17.46 3.17
CA LEU A 109 -1.79 -17.59 3.55
C LEU A 109 -2.72 -17.67 2.34
N GLY A 110 -2.23 -17.38 1.13
CA GLY A 110 -3.06 -17.23 -0.06
C GLY A 110 -4.08 -16.08 0.04
N GLY A 111 -3.84 -15.09 0.90
CA GLY A 111 -4.80 -14.01 1.17
C GLY A 111 -4.22 -12.89 2.02
N LEU A 112 -5.09 -11.98 2.46
CA LEU A 112 -4.72 -10.82 3.26
C LEU A 112 -4.48 -11.19 4.74
N SER A 113 -3.53 -10.51 5.36
CA SER A 113 -3.30 -10.45 6.81
C SER A 113 -3.39 -9.01 7.31
N TYR A 114 -3.35 -8.78 8.62
CA TYR A 114 -3.26 -7.41 9.15
C TYR A 114 -1.93 -6.74 8.79
N GLN A 115 -0.88 -7.50 8.51
CA GLN A 115 0.41 -6.97 8.07
C GLN A 115 0.31 -6.33 6.69
N ASP A 116 -0.54 -6.85 5.80
CA ASP A 116 -0.81 -6.25 4.48
C ASP A 116 -1.39 -4.83 4.63
N PHE A 117 -2.37 -4.65 5.52
CA PHE A 117 -2.97 -3.34 5.81
C PHE A 117 -2.02 -2.41 6.56
N THR A 118 -1.24 -2.94 7.50
CA THR A 118 -0.23 -2.16 8.24
C THR A 118 0.84 -1.62 7.29
N LEU A 119 1.33 -2.46 6.38
CA LEU A 119 2.30 -2.06 5.37
C LEU A 119 1.72 -1.00 4.43
N ALA A 120 0.49 -1.19 3.93
CA ALA A 120 -0.19 -0.23 3.08
C ALA A 120 -0.33 1.16 3.76
N MET A 121 -0.70 1.19 5.04
CA MET A 121 -0.77 2.44 5.82
C MET A 121 0.61 3.10 5.98
N LEU A 122 1.68 2.34 6.23
CA LEU A 122 3.04 2.90 6.33
C LEU A 122 3.53 3.44 4.98
N MET A 123 3.15 2.80 3.88
CA MET A 123 3.40 3.31 2.54
C MET A 123 2.63 4.62 2.29
N ASP A 124 1.38 4.74 2.75
CA ASP A 124 0.63 6.00 2.67
C ASP A 124 1.33 7.14 3.41
N VAL A 125 1.88 6.86 4.61
CA VAL A 125 2.67 7.83 5.38
C VAL A 125 3.89 8.30 4.57
N GLU A 126 4.63 7.38 3.95
CA GLU A 126 5.83 7.72 3.20
C GLU A 126 5.52 8.46 1.87
N LEU A 127 4.42 8.10 1.22
CA LEU A 127 3.90 8.81 0.04
C LEU A 127 3.46 10.24 0.40
N GLY A 128 2.84 10.43 1.56
CA GLY A 128 2.50 11.76 2.10
C GLY A 128 3.74 12.62 2.32
N ARG A 129 4.81 12.06 2.90
CA ARG A 129 6.09 12.77 3.11
C ARG A 129 6.82 13.11 1.82
N SER A 130 6.70 12.26 0.80
CA SER A 130 7.39 12.45 -0.48
C SER A 130 6.76 13.56 -1.32
N ARG A 131 5.46 13.85 -1.15
CA ARG A 131 4.80 15.00 -1.77
C ARG A 131 5.26 16.35 -1.20
N ASP A 132 5.71 16.37 0.04
CA ASP A 132 6.22 17.58 0.70
C ASP A 132 7.72 17.81 0.43
N ARG A 133 8.41 16.86 -0.23
CA ARG A 133 9.79 16.97 -0.68
C ARG A 133 9.79 17.23 -2.18
N GLU A 134 9.79 18.49 -2.58
CA GLU A 134 10.21 18.86 -3.94
C GLU A 134 11.62 18.32 -4.17
N TRP A 135 11.79 17.52 -5.23
CA TRP A 135 13.08 17.05 -5.73
C TRP A 135 13.39 17.74 -7.05
#